data_AF-A0A1E7FIW5-F1
#
_entry.id   AF-A0A1E7FIW5-F1
#
_cell.length_a   1.000
_cell.length_b   1.000
_cell.length_c   1.000
_cell.angle_alpha   90.00
_cell.angle_beta   90.00
_cell.angle_gamma   90.00
#
_symmetry.space_group_name_H-M   'P 1'
#
loop_
_entity.id
_entity.type
_entity.pdbx_description
1 polymer ?
#
loop_
_entity_poly.entity_id
_entity_poly.type
_entity_poly.pdbx_seq_one_letter_code
_entity_poly.pdbx_strand_id
1 'polypeptide(L)'
;MATNTATEIGIAKPLSESILGPNNRQILEFIEPSTNVTVLLIGSMHYNPASISLVENTLEELGSTNKLGSVIIESCDIRWNKTQEILDKNPNPNDKDFLGNEMRAAWEISSLKYNRPTILGDQRINVTVDALKASFKDTVQDIFIRGPNGWKHSLEEIQEGWSQTTPINNDNLLPSEKNQGLQGLNALSFLDPRLLISLPVSLVKYPLSFFLKDPIPFGLFFSSIIASTTASDLLSSQLQPERTFADYILSVSFAILETVVFARLLLKPLLAERNDILAKSILDQCKIYSTTATTNGGNDNNNWFQQFFKLDSKSRTSDSDPSITYVPGCSPSEMNGGVGEGGERPVVVAVLGMAHCNGIMKLLKEQKV
;
A
#
# COMPACT_ATOMS: atom_id res chain seq x y z
N MET A 1 -49.30 21.19 28.45
CA MET A 1 -49.23 19.90 27.74
C MET A 1 -47.90 19.84 27.02
N ALA A 2 -47.06 18.91 27.43
CA ALA A 2 -45.66 18.84 27.04
C ALA A 2 -45.50 18.47 25.56
N THR A 3 -44.70 19.24 24.85
CA THR A 3 -44.14 18.92 23.53
C THR A 3 -42.94 18.00 23.72
N ASN A 4 -43.02 16.77 23.20
CA ASN A 4 -41.90 15.84 23.12
C ASN A 4 -40.90 16.36 22.08
N THR A 5 -39.77 16.90 22.53
CA THR A 5 -38.55 17.04 21.74
C THR A 5 -37.80 15.71 21.78
N ALA A 6 -37.90 14.93 20.70
CA ALA A 6 -37.02 13.80 20.47
C ALA A 6 -35.64 14.35 20.06
N THR A 7 -34.66 14.16 20.92
CA THR A 7 -33.25 14.43 20.65
C THR A 7 -32.76 13.39 19.66
N GLU A 8 -32.59 13.76 18.38
CA GLU A 8 -31.83 12.95 17.43
C GLU A 8 -30.38 12.90 17.91
N ILE A 9 -29.95 11.72 18.36
CA ILE A 9 -28.55 11.42 18.64
C ILE A 9 -27.86 11.34 17.26
N GLY A 10 -27.22 12.43 16.85
CA GLY A 10 -26.48 12.50 15.59
C GLY A 10 -25.39 11.44 15.53
N ILE A 11 -25.58 10.44 14.67
CA ILE A 11 -24.52 9.50 14.28
C ILE A 11 -23.52 10.32 13.45
N ALA A 12 -22.32 10.53 14.00
CA ALA A 12 -21.25 11.21 13.28
C ALA A 12 -20.95 10.45 11.98
N LYS A 13 -20.93 11.16 10.85
CA LYS A 13 -20.57 10.58 9.55
C LYS A 13 -19.10 10.10 9.58
N PRO A 14 -18.76 9.05 8.81
CA PRO A 14 -17.36 8.65 8.62
C PRO A 14 -16.50 9.86 8.24
N LEU A 15 -15.27 9.93 8.77
CA LEU A 15 -14.39 11.06 8.51
C LEU A 15 -14.19 11.21 7.00
N SER A 16 -14.01 10.11 6.27
CA SER A 16 -13.94 10.03 4.81
C SER A 16 -15.13 10.68 4.08
N GLU A 17 -16.36 10.48 4.54
CA GLU A 17 -17.55 11.14 3.95
C GLU A 17 -17.61 12.63 4.24
N SER A 18 -17.11 13.04 5.41
CA SER A 18 -17.04 14.45 5.81
C SER A 18 -15.89 15.22 5.16
N ILE A 19 -14.75 14.55 4.91
CA ILE A 19 -13.49 15.11 4.39
C ILE A 19 -13.56 15.23 2.86
N LEU A 20 -14.15 14.24 2.16
CA LEU A 20 -13.96 14.13 0.70
C LEU A 20 -15.24 13.95 -0.11
N GLY A 21 -16.39 13.94 0.56
CA GLY A 21 -17.69 13.65 -0.03
C GLY A 21 -17.89 12.15 -0.33
N PRO A 22 -19.13 11.76 -0.69
CA PRO A 22 -19.56 10.35 -0.74
C PRO A 22 -18.94 9.49 -1.86
N ASN A 23 -17.94 9.99 -2.59
CA ASN A 23 -17.48 9.40 -3.85
C ASN A 23 -15.99 9.03 -3.91
N ASN A 24 -15.20 9.21 -2.85
CA ASN A 24 -13.78 8.81 -2.88
C ASN A 24 -13.62 7.32 -2.56
N ARG A 25 -13.86 6.52 -3.60
CA ARG A 25 -13.87 5.04 -3.57
C ARG A 25 -12.53 4.40 -3.29
N GLN A 26 -11.45 5.17 -3.19
CA GLN A 26 -10.09 4.70 -2.95
C GLN A 26 -9.65 4.80 -1.48
N ILE A 27 -10.48 5.35 -0.59
CA ILE A 27 -10.16 5.47 0.83
C ILE A 27 -10.92 4.43 1.64
N LEU A 28 -10.21 3.70 2.48
CA LEU A 28 -10.80 2.84 3.50
C LEU A 28 -10.56 3.45 4.88
N GLU A 29 -11.62 3.58 5.65
CA GLU A 29 -11.57 4.07 7.02
C GLU A 29 -12.09 3.01 7.97
N PHE A 30 -11.35 2.74 9.04
CA PHE A 30 -11.80 1.86 10.11
C PHE A 30 -11.09 2.18 11.42
N ILE A 31 -11.62 1.63 12.50
CA ILE A 31 -10.99 1.68 13.82
C ILE A 31 -10.23 0.38 14.02
N GLU A 32 -8.94 0.47 14.34
CA GLU A 32 -8.13 -0.72 14.65
C GLU A 32 -8.63 -1.34 15.98
N PRO A 33 -9.00 -2.64 16.01
CA PRO A 33 -9.72 -3.23 17.14
C PRO A 33 -9.00 -3.23 18.48
N SER A 34 -7.67 -3.37 18.50
CA SER A 34 -6.90 -3.54 19.74
C SER A 34 -6.50 -2.21 20.40
N THR A 35 -6.35 -1.15 19.61
CA THR A 35 -5.86 0.17 20.03
C THR A 35 -6.97 1.22 20.04
N ASN A 36 -8.08 0.95 19.34
CA ASN A 36 -9.18 1.87 19.12
C ASN A 36 -8.70 3.22 18.53
N VAL A 37 -7.72 3.14 17.62
CA VAL A 37 -7.20 4.26 16.83
C VAL A 37 -7.80 4.21 15.43
N THR A 38 -8.19 5.36 14.90
CA THR A 38 -8.70 5.46 13.53
C THR A 38 -7.57 5.30 12.53
N VAL A 39 -7.75 4.41 11.57
CA VAL A 39 -6.85 4.14 10.46
C VAL A 39 -7.52 4.54 9.15
N LEU A 40 -6.78 5.25 8.32
CA LEU A 40 -7.19 5.64 6.97
C LEU A 40 -6.20 5.09 5.95
N LEU A 41 -6.64 4.17 5.10
CA LEU A 41 -5.86 3.63 3.99
C LEU A 41 -6.23 4.40 2.72
N ILE A 42 -5.26 5.09 2.12
CA ILE A 42 -5.41 5.77 0.82
C ILE A 42 -4.85 4.84 -0.26
N GLY A 43 -5.75 4.24 -1.03
CA GLY A 43 -5.42 3.45 -2.21
C GLY A 43 -4.97 4.36 -3.35
N SER A 44 -3.77 4.14 -3.84
CA SER A 44 -3.16 4.92 -4.91
C SER A 44 -2.86 4.07 -6.15
N MET A 45 -2.91 4.71 -7.31
CA MET A 45 -2.26 4.21 -8.53
C MET A 45 -0.95 4.97 -8.67
N HIS A 46 0.17 4.27 -8.81
CA HIS A 46 1.48 4.94 -8.81
C HIS A 46 1.63 6.03 -9.90
N TYR A 47 2.19 7.16 -9.51
CA TYR A 47 2.44 8.33 -10.36
C TYR A 47 1.18 8.89 -11.04
N ASN A 48 0.00 8.62 -10.48
CA ASN A 48 -1.26 9.06 -11.04
C ASN A 48 -1.64 10.42 -10.45
N PRO A 49 -1.74 11.50 -11.26
CA PRO A 49 -2.12 12.82 -10.78
C PRO A 49 -3.36 12.86 -9.87
N ALA A 50 -4.39 12.08 -10.17
CA ALA A 50 -5.60 12.03 -9.34
C ALA A 50 -5.35 11.34 -7.99
N SER A 51 -4.46 10.33 -7.94
CA SER A 51 -4.04 9.70 -6.68
C SER A 51 -3.16 10.64 -5.84
N ILE A 52 -2.28 11.41 -6.48
CA ILE A 52 -1.45 12.43 -5.81
C ILE A 52 -2.36 13.48 -5.17
N SER A 53 -3.28 14.09 -5.93
CA SER A 53 -4.20 15.08 -5.38
C SER A 53 -5.11 14.51 -4.29
N LEU A 54 -5.50 13.23 -4.37
CA LEU A 54 -6.26 12.58 -3.30
C LEU A 54 -5.46 12.53 -1.99
N VAL A 55 -4.20 12.11 -2.06
CA VAL A 55 -3.30 12.09 -0.90
C VAL A 55 -3.11 13.48 -0.34
N GLU A 56 -2.83 14.46 -1.21
CA GLU A 56 -2.58 15.84 -0.80
C GLU A 56 -3.77 16.43 -0.05
N ASN A 57 -4.96 16.37 -0.65
CA ASN A 57 -6.18 16.92 -0.06
C ASN A 57 -6.52 16.24 1.28
N THR A 58 -6.37 14.91 1.36
CA THR A 58 -6.68 14.16 2.60
C THR A 58 -5.74 14.54 3.73
N LEU A 59 -4.44 14.64 3.46
CA LEU A 59 -3.45 14.98 4.48
C LEU A 59 -3.48 16.46 4.86
N GLU A 60 -3.75 17.35 3.90
CA GLU A 60 -3.96 18.77 4.15
C GLU A 60 -5.13 19.01 5.11
N GLU A 61 -6.24 18.30 4.91
CA GLU A 61 -7.40 18.41 5.79
C GLU A 61 -7.13 17.86 7.19
N LEU A 62 -6.57 16.65 7.28
CA LEU A 62 -6.21 16.06 8.58
C LEU A 62 -5.14 16.89 9.30
N GLY A 63 -4.19 17.46 8.57
CA GLY A 63 -3.14 18.32 9.10
C GLY A 63 -3.69 19.64 9.61
N SER A 64 -4.51 20.33 8.81
CA SER A 64 -5.12 21.63 9.16
C SER A 64 -6.13 21.53 10.31
N THR A 65 -6.81 20.39 10.44
CA THR A 65 -7.69 20.10 11.58
C THR A 65 -6.96 19.48 12.78
N ASN A 66 -5.62 19.37 12.70
CA ASN A 66 -4.76 18.81 13.74
C ASN A 66 -5.12 17.36 14.14
N LYS A 67 -5.78 16.61 13.25
CA LYS A 67 -6.16 15.20 13.43
C LYS A 67 -5.09 14.24 12.90
N LEU A 68 -4.16 14.70 12.08
CA LEU A 68 -3.10 13.87 11.52
C LEU A 68 -2.11 13.41 12.60
N GLY A 69 -2.00 12.09 12.82
CA GLY A 69 -1.02 11.49 13.73
C GLY A 69 0.31 11.22 13.05
N SER A 70 0.36 10.13 12.28
CA SER A 70 1.51 9.76 11.47
C SER A 70 1.07 9.23 10.11
N VAL A 71 2.02 9.24 9.17
CA VAL A 71 1.80 8.76 7.81
C VAL A 71 2.74 7.60 7.50
N ILE A 72 2.17 6.46 7.12
CA ILE A 72 2.90 5.31 6.60
C ILE A 72 2.89 5.41 5.08
N ILE A 73 4.04 5.26 4.43
CA ILE A 73 4.14 5.19 2.97
C ILE A 73 4.63 3.80 2.55
N GLU A 74 4.13 3.30 1.42
CA GLU A 74 4.53 2.03 0.81
C GLU A 74 5.92 2.14 0.13
N SER A 75 6.92 2.51 0.92
CA SER A 75 8.33 2.57 0.56
C SER A 75 9.18 1.94 1.67
N CYS A 76 10.36 1.45 1.30
CA CYS A 76 11.40 1.02 2.23
C CYS A 76 12.62 1.95 2.13
N ASP A 77 13.54 1.84 3.08
CA ASP A 77 14.78 2.64 3.17
C ASP A 77 15.59 2.64 1.87
N ILE A 78 15.84 1.47 1.28
CA ILE A 78 16.63 1.34 0.04
C ILE A 78 15.94 2.09 -1.12
N ARG A 79 14.62 1.90 -1.29
CA ARG A 79 13.86 2.55 -2.38
C ARG A 79 13.74 4.05 -2.15
N TRP A 80 13.59 4.47 -0.90
CA TRP A 80 13.48 5.87 -0.51
C TRP A 80 14.80 6.60 -0.75
N ASN A 81 15.90 6.10 -0.20
CA ASN A 81 17.23 6.72 -0.32
C ASN A 81 17.63 6.90 -1.77
N LYS A 82 17.39 5.89 -2.61
CA LYS A 82 17.64 5.98 -4.05
C LYS A 82 16.80 7.04 -4.74
N THR A 83 15.56 7.21 -4.31
CA THR A 83 14.69 8.28 -4.81
C THR A 83 15.25 9.65 -4.40
N GLN A 84 15.67 9.81 -3.15
CA GLN A 84 16.30 11.04 -2.66
C GLN A 84 17.59 11.37 -3.41
N GLU A 85 18.48 10.40 -3.63
CA GLU A 85 19.73 10.60 -4.38
C GLU A 85 19.50 11.16 -5.81
N ILE A 86 18.44 10.71 -6.49
CA ILE A 86 18.12 11.19 -7.84
C ILE A 86 17.61 12.62 -7.80
N LEU A 87 16.82 12.96 -6.77
CA LEU A 87 16.30 14.30 -6.58
C LEU A 87 17.41 15.29 -6.21
N ASP A 88 18.33 14.88 -5.34
CA ASP A 88 19.48 15.69 -4.96
C ASP A 88 20.42 15.96 -6.15
N LYS A 89 20.56 14.98 -7.06
CA LYS A 89 21.36 15.11 -8.28
C LYS A 89 20.70 15.98 -9.36
N ASN A 90 19.37 16.10 -9.36
CA ASN A 90 18.61 16.93 -10.30
C ASN A 90 17.83 18.04 -9.55
N PRO A 91 18.52 19.09 -9.03
CA PRO A 91 17.90 20.13 -8.22
C PRO A 91 17.01 21.10 -9.03
N ASN A 92 16.75 20.81 -10.30
CA ASN A 92 16.02 21.71 -11.19
C ASN A 92 14.59 21.90 -10.63
N PRO A 93 14.19 23.13 -10.25
CA PRO A 93 12.93 23.36 -9.56
C PRO A 93 11.69 22.97 -10.37
N ASN A 94 11.82 22.87 -11.70
CA ASN A 94 10.78 22.40 -12.62
C ASN A 94 10.69 20.87 -12.75
N ASP A 95 11.72 20.12 -12.31
CA ASP A 95 11.74 18.64 -12.33
C ASP A 95 11.18 18.02 -11.04
N LYS A 96 10.85 18.86 -10.03
CA LYS A 96 10.21 18.41 -8.77
C LYS A 96 8.93 17.62 -9.01
N ASP A 97 8.24 17.92 -10.12
CA ASP A 97 6.96 17.30 -10.47
C ASP A 97 7.11 16.01 -11.30
N PHE A 98 8.24 15.83 -12.00
CA PHE A 98 8.42 14.68 -12.90
C PHE A 98 8.53 13.36 -12.13
N LEU A 99 9.17 13.35 -10.96
CA LEU A 99 9.21 12.19 -10.06
C LEU A 99 8.20 12.31 -8.90
N GLY A 100 7.34 13.33 -8.94
CA GLY A 100 6.22 13.48 -8.02
C GLY A 100 5.35 12.23 -8.04
N ASN A 101 5.19 11.63 -6.86
CA ASN A 101 4.36 10.46 -6.61
C ASN A 101 3.66 10.61 -5.26
N GLU A 102 2.76 9.67 -4.98
CA GLU A 102 1.86 9.69 -3.84
C GLU A 102 2.61 9.63 -2.51
N MET A 103 3.65 8.81 -2.42
CA MET A 103 4.48 8.64 -1.22
C MET A 103 5.31 9.89 -0.93
N ARG A 104 5.79 10.58 -1.96
CA ARG A 104 6.51 11.85 -1.82
C ARG A 104 5.56 12.96 -1.38
N ALA A 105 4.42 13.10 -2.06
CA ALA A 105 3.40 14.09 -1.69
C ALA A 105 2.96 13.89 -0.24
N ALA A 106 2.81 12.63 0.18
CA ALA A 106 2.51 12.27 1.55
C ALA A 106 3.55 12.81 2.54
N TRP A 107 4.84 12.54 2.29
CA TRP A 107 5.95 13.02 3.11
C TRP A 107 6.08 14.55 3.14
N GLU A 108 5.96 15.23 1.99
CA GLU A 108 6.08 16.69 1.92
C GLU A 108 5.01 17.37 2.77
N ILE A 109 3.78 16.87 2.74
CA ILE A 109 2.69 17.43 3.53
C ILE A 109 2.81 17.05 5.00
N SER A 110 2.96 15.76 5.32
CA SER A 110 3.00 15.32 6.71
C SER A 110 4.21 15.89 7.45
N SER A 111 5.41 15.71 6.91
CA SER A 111 6.66 15.96 7.62
C SER A 111 7.17 17.38 7.45
N LEU A 112 7.13 17.96 6.24
CA LEU A 112 7.67 19.31 6.03
C LEU A 112 6.68 20.41 6.44
N LYS A 113 5.38 20.19 6.19
CA LYS A 113 4.35 21.21 6.46
C LYS A 113 3.71 21.07 7.84
N TYR A 114 3.31 19.87 8.23
CA TYR A 114 2.60 19.65 9.50
C TYR A 114 3.48 19.04 10.61
N ASN A 115 4.76 18.81 10.35
CA ASN A 115 5.71 18.25 11.31
C ASN A 115 5.23 16.95 11.98
N ARG A 116 4.65 16.04 11.17
CA ARG A 116 4.15 14.72 11.57
C ARG A 116 5.06 13.60 11.06
N PRO A 117 5.29 12.53 11.86
CA PRO A 117 6.17 11.43 11.47
C PRO A 117 5.74 10.76 10.17
N THR A 118 6.73 10.45 9.33
CA THR A 118 6.54 9.63 8.13
C THR A 118 7.35 8.33 8.24
N ILE A 119 6.68 7.21 8.05
CA ILE A 119 7.20 5.86 8.24
C ILE A 119 7.37 5.17 6.89
N LEU A 120 8.52 4.56 6.68
CA LEU A 120 8.81 3.65 5.59
C LEU A 120 8.26 2.27 5.97
N GLY A 121 6.98 2.03 5.67
CA GLY A 121 6.25 0.87 6.21
C GLY A 121 6.36 -0.41 5.39
N ASP A 122 7.05 -0.38 4.24
CA ASP A 122 7.10 -1.52 3.34
C ASP A 122 8.35 -2.39 3.54
N GLN A 123 8.27 -3.63 3.05
CA GLN A 123 9.36 -4.58 3.03
C GLN A 123 10.56 -4.02 2.24
N ARG A 124 11.77 -4.33 2.72
CA ARG A 124 12.99 -4.01 1.99
C ARG A 124 13.01 -4.71 0.63
N ILE A 125 13.36 -3.95 -0.41
CA ILE A 125 13.25 -4.41 -1.80
C ILE A 125 14.12 -5.62 -2.11
N ASN A 126 15.26 -5.80 -1.44
CA ASN A 126 16.10 -6.98 -1.61
C ASN A 126 15.38 -8.26 -1.14
N VAL A 127 14.63 -8.20 -0.03
CA VAL A 127 13.84 -9.33 0.46
C VAL A 127 12.74 -9.67 -0.53
N THR A 128 12.03 -8.66 -1.04
CA THR A 128 11.00 -8.84 -2.07
C THR A 128 11.57 -9.45 -3.35
N VAL A 129 12.75 -9.00 -3.80
CA VAL A 129 13.42 -9.54 -4.99
C VAL A 129 13.85 -10.99 -4.79
N ASP A 130 14.35 -11.34 -3.60
CA ASP A 130 14.76 -12.72 -3.30
C ASP A 130 13.55 -13.65 -3.18
N ALA A 131 12.44 -13.18 -2.57
CA ALA A 131 11.17 -13.89 -2.55
C ALA A 131 10.60 -14.10 -3.97
N LEU A 132 10.68 -13.08 -4.83
CA LEU A 132 10.25 -13.18 -6.22
C LEU A 132 11.10 -14.20 -7.01
N LYS A 133 12.43 -14.19 -6.84
CA LYS A 133 13.32 -15.17 -7.47
C LYS A 133 13.05 -16.60 -7.00
N ALA A 134 12.84 -16.78 -5.70
CA ALA A 134 12.49 -18.08 -5.12
C ALA A 134 11.15 -18.56 -5.67
N SER A 135 10.12 -17.71 -5.64
CA SER A 135 8.79 -18.02 -6.17
C SER A 135 8.83 -18.33 -7.67
N PHE A 136 9.62 -17.60 -8.46
CA PHE A 136 9.80 -17.89 -9.88
C PHE A 136 10.47 -19.25 -10.11
N LYS A 137 11.52 -19.55 -9.36
CA LYS A 137 12.20 -20.86 -9.43
C LYS A 137 11.23 -21.98 -9.07
N ASP A 138 10.46 -21.83 -8.00
CA ASP A 138 9.49 -22.83 -7.56
C ASP A 138 8.35 -22.98 -8.57
N THR A 139 7.92 -21.88 -9.21
CA THR A 139 6.94 -21.89 -10.29
C THR A 139 7.43 -22.70 -11.49
N VAL A 140 8.68 -22.49 -11.92
CA VAL A 140 9.29 -23.27 -13.01
C VAL A 140 9.40 -24.75 -12.62
N GLN A 141 9.79 -25.07 -11.39
CA GLN A 141 9.84 -26.46 -10.92
C GLN A 141 8.46 -27.11 -10.90
N ASP A 142 7.45 -26.41 -10.40
CA ASP A 142 6.10 -26.94 -10.27
C ASP A 142 5.46 -27.19 -11.64
N ILE A 143 5.62 -26.26 -12.58
CA ILE A 143 5.02 -26.35 -13.91
C ILE A 143 5.72 -27.39 -14.78
N PHE A 144 7.07 -27.41 -14.79
CA PHE A 144 7.83 -28.18 -15.78
C PHE A 144 8.41 -29.49 -15.23
N ILE A 145 8.57 -29.63 -13.91
CA ILE A 145 9.26 -30.80 -13.31
C ILE A 145 8.29 -31.67 -12.51
N ARG A 146 7.42 -31.05 -11.68
CA ARG A 146 6.57 -31.79 -10.73
C ARG A 146 5.22 -32.24 -11.29
N GLY A 147 4.95 -31.94 -12.56
CA GLY A 147 3.77 -32.42 -13.28
C GLY A 147 2.46 -32.03 -12.57
N PRO A 148 1.44 -32.91 -12.52
CA PRO A 148 0.13 -32.59 -11.94
C PRO A 148 0.17 -32.11 -10.49
N ASN A 149 1.10 -32.62 -9.68
CA ASN A 149 1.24 -32.21 -8.27
C ASN A 149 1.78 -30.79 -8.15
N GLY A 150 2.64 -30.35 -9.06
CA GLY A 150 3.13 -28.97 -9.09
C GLY A 150 2.06 -27.97 -9.52
N TRP A 151 1.21 -28.34 -10.47
CA TRP A 151 0.03 -27.53 -10.83
C TRP A 151 -0.93 -27.37 -9.66
N LYS A 152 -1.21 -28.46 -8.92
CA LYS A 152 -2.03 -28.40 -7.72
C LYS A 152 -1.43 -27.46 -6.67
N HIS A 153 -0.13 -27.60 -6.38
CA HIS A 153 0.57 -26.71 -5.46
C HIS A 153 0.50 -25.23 -5.89
N SER A 154 0.68 -24.95 -7.19
CA SER A 154 0.58 -23.59 -7.72
C SER A 154 -0.82 -22.99 -7.54
N LEU A 155 -1.87 -23.78 -7.76
CA LEU A 155 -3.25 -23.34 -7.53
C LEU A 155 -3.55 -23.12 -6.04
N GLU A 156 -3.02 -23.98 -5.16
CA GLU A 156 -3.14 -23.81 -3.71
C GLU A 156 -2.48 -22.50 -3.25
N GLU A 157 -1.28 -22.17 -3.73
CA GLU A 157 -0.61 -20.90 -3.41
C GLU A 157 -1.34 -19.68 -3.98
N ILE A 158 -1.87 -19.76 -5.20
CA ILE A 158 -2.69 -18.70 -5.79
C ILE A 158 -3.96 -18.49 -4.95
N GLN A 159 -4.63 -19.57 -4.56
CA GLN A 159 -5.84 -19.51 -3.74
C GLN A 159 -5.54 -18.93 -2.35
N GLU A 160 -4.42 -19.33 -1.74
CA GLU A 160 -3.95 -18.78 -0.47
C GLU A 160 -3.71 -17.27 -0.59
N GLY A 161 -2.87 -16.83 -1.54
CA GLY A 161 -2.57 -15.41 -1.76
C GLY A 161 -3.81 -14.59 -2.13
N TRP A 162 -4.72 -15.14 -2.93
CA TRP A 162 -6.02 -14.53 -3.21
C TRP A 162 -6.87 -14.36 -1.95
N SER A 163 -6.93 -15.38 -1.10
CA SER A 163 -7.70 -15.32 0.14
C SER A 163 -7.16 -14.28 1.12
N GLN A 164 -5.87 -13.98 1.07
CA GLN A 164 -5.21 -12.98 1.91
C GLN A 164 -5.33 -11.54 1.36
N THR A 165 -5.63 -11.38 0.06
CA THR A 165 -5.69 -10.08 -0.62
C THR A 165 -7.12 -9.61 -0.91
N THR A 166 -8.09 -10.52 -0.84
CA THR A 166 -9.51 -10.21 -1.05
C THR A 166 -10.14 -9.48 0.15
N PRO A 167 -11.20 -8.68 -0.09
CA PRO A 167 -11.99 -8.10 0.98
C PRO A 167 -12.48 -9.15 1.99
N ILE A 168 -12.80 -8.72 3.21
CA ILE A 168 -13.46 -9.56 4.21
C ILE A 168 -14.79 -10.05 3.62
N ASN A 169 -15.00 -11.37 3.59
CA ASN A 169 -16.20 -11.95 3.00
C ASN A 169 -17.40 -11.79 3.97
N ASN A 170 -18.48 -11.17 3.50
CA ASN A 170 -19.64 -10.78 4.32
C ASN A 170 -20.60 -11.94 4.66
N ASP A 171 -20.38 -13.13 4.12
CA ASP A 171 -21.38 -14.21 4.13
C ASP A 171 -21.66 -14.82 5.52
N ASN A 172 -20.82 -14.57 6.53
CA ASN A 172 -20.99 -15.13 7.88
C ASN A 172 -21.34 -14.08 8.96
N LEU A 173 -21.57 -12.82 8.59
CA LEU A 173 -21.90 -11.77 9.56
C LEU A 173 -23.34 -11.31 9.33
N LEU A 174 -24.19 -11.57 10.34
CA LEU A 174 -25.57 -11.08 10.39
C LEU A 174 -25.61 -9.58 10.05
N PRO A 175 -26.62 -9.12 9.29
CA PRO A 175 -26.75 -7.71 8.93
C PRO A 175 -27.04 -6.92 10.19
N SER A 176 -26.00 -6.34 10.78
CA SER A 176 -26.11 -5.41 11.89
C SER A 176 -25.69 -4.04 11.37
N GLU A 177 -26.50 -3.02 11.66
CA GLU A 177 -26.30 -1.62 11.25
C GLU A 177 -24.92 -1.04 11.66
N LYS A 178 -24.15 -1.76 12.50
CA LYS A 178 -22.75 -1.45 12.83
C LYS A 178 -21.73 -1.80 11.73
N ASN A 179 -22.14 -2.37 10.60
CA ASN A 179 -21.23 -2.84 9.55
C ASN A 179 -20.81 -1.76 8.52
N GLN A 180 -21.09 -0.48 8.76
CA GLN A 180 -20.76 0.61 7.83
C GLN A 180 -19.25 0.78 7.54
N GLY A 181 -18.37 0.23 8.38
CA GLY A 181 -16.92 0.28 8.17
C GLY A 181 -16.30 -0.95 7.49
N LEU A 182 -17.07 -1.98 7.12
CA LEU A 182 -16.55 -3.29 6.70
C LEU A 182 -16.35 -3.47 5.18
N GLN A 183 -16.71 -2.46 4.38
CA GLN A 183 -16.64 -2.58 2.92
C GLN A 183 -15.23 -2.27 2.42
N GLY A 184 -14.53 -3.29 1.90
CA GLY A 184 -13.25 -3.10 1.21
C GLY A 184 -13.41 -2.38 -0.13
N LEU A 185 -12.28 -2.05 -0.76
CA LEU A 185 -12.25 -1.51 -2.13
C LEU A 185 -12.89 -2.53 -3.09
N ASN A 186 -13.80 -2.07 -3.92
CA ASN A 186 -14.45 -2.89 -4.94
C ASN A 186 -13.75 -2.72 -6.29
N ALA A 187 -14.08 -3.55 -7.28
CA ALA A 187 -13.51 -3.46 -8.62
C ALA A 187 -13.73 -2.08 -9.28
N LEU A 188 -14.82 -1.40 -8.93
CA LEU A 188 -15.14 -0.07 -9.46
C LEU A 188 -14.25 1.03 -8.86
N SER A 189 -13.59 0.80 -7.72
CA SER A 189 -12.57 1.69 -7.17
C SER A 189 -11.35 1.82 -8.11
N PHE A 190 -11.02 0.74 -8.82
CA PHE A 190 -9.92 0.69 -9.80
C PHE A 190 -10.30 1.33 -11.15
N LEU A 191 -11.60 1.38 -11.46
CA LEU A 191 -12.14 1.93 -12.70
C LEU A 191 -12.68 3.35 -12.53
N ASP A 192 -12.18 4.09 -11.55
CA ASP A 192 -12.55 5.48 -11.34
C ASP A 192 -12.20 6.31 -12.59
N PRO A 193 -13.16 7.06 -13.19
CA PRO A 193 -12.90 7.90 -14.35
C PRO A 193 -11.73 8.85 -14.18
N ARG A 194 -11.52 9.39 -12.96
CA ARG A 194 -10.39 10.30 -12.67
C ARG A 194 -9.06 9.59 -12.82
N LEU A 195 -8.96 8.35 -12.34
CA LEU A 195 -7.77 7.50 -12.48
C LEU A 195 -7.54 7.09 -13.94
N LEU A 196 -8.62 6.79 -14.67
CA LEU A 196 -8.55 6.37 -16.08
C LEU A 196 -8.11 7.51 -17.01
N ILE A 197 -8.61 8.73 -16.78
CA ILE A 197 -8.22 9.92 -17.56
C ILE A 197 -6.73 10.24 -17.38
N SER A 198 -6.20 10.03 -16.18
CA SER A 198 -4.80 10.29 -15.84
C SER A 198 -3.87 9.08 -16.08
N LEU A 199 -4.42 7.91 -16.41
CA LEU A 199 -3.67 6.68 -16.69
C LEU A 199 -2.54 6.85 -17.73
N PRO A 200 -2.70 7.60 -18.84
CA PRO A 200 -1.62 7.80 -19.79
C PRO A 200 -0.37 8.43 -19.17
N VAL A 201 -0.54 9.31 -18.19
CA VAL A 201 0.58 9.94 -17.47
C VAL A 201 1.31 8.89 -16.63
N SER A 202 0.58 8.06 -15.89
CA SER A 202 1.17 6.95 -15.12
C SER A 202 1.93 5.96 -16.00
N LEU A 203 1.38 5.61 -17.17
CA LEU A 203 2.00 4.68 -18.12
C LEU A 203 3.34 5.17 -18.66
N VAL A 204 3.58 6.48 -18.70
CA VAL A 204 4.86 7.07 -19.08
C VAL A 204 5.78 7.23 -17.86
N LYS A 205 5.27 7.85 -16.79
CA LYS A 205 6.06 8.18 -15.60
C LYS A 205 6.57 6.94 -14.88
N TYR A 206 5.73 5.90 -14.74
CA TYR A 206 6.09 4.71 -13.95
C TYR A 206 7.28 3.95 -14.55
N PRO A 207 7.28 3.50 -15.82
CA PRO A 207 8.45 2.86 -16.41
C PRO A 207 9.68 3.78 -16.44
N LEU A 208 9.49 5.07 -16.76
CA LEU A 208 10.59 6.01 -16.82
C LEU A 208 11.23 6.23 -15.44
N SER A 209 10.46 6.18 -14.36
CA SER A 209 11.00 6.22 -13.00
C SER A 209 11.92 5.03 -12.69
N PHE A 210 11.61 3.84 -13.20
CA PHE A 210 12.51 2.68 -13.08
C PHE A 210 13.75 2.84 -13.95
N PHE A 211 13.61 3.36 -15.16
CA PHE A 211 14.78 3.64 -16.01
C PHE A 211 15.74 4.62 -15.34
N LEU A 212 15.23 5.68 -14.72
CA LEU A 212 16.05 6.66 -14.01
C LEU A 212 16.71 6.09 -12.74
N LYS A 213 16.01 5.18 -12.04
CA LYS A 213 16.54 4.51 -10.85
C LYS A 213 17.56 3.42 -11.22
N ASP A 214 17.25 2.59 -12.20
CA ASP A 214 18.00 1.39 -12.58
C ASP A 214 18.14 1.27 -14.09
N PRO A 215 18.96 2.14 -14.73
CA PRO A 215 19.05 2.21 -16.19
C PRO A 215 19.61 0.93 -16.81
N ILE A 216 20.51 0.22 -16.11
CA ILE A 216 21.15 -0.99 -16.64
C ILE A 216 20.17 -2.17 -16.68
N PRO A 217 19.54 -2.61 -15.57
CA PRO A 217 18.54 -3.68 -15.64
C PRO A 217 17.38 -3.36 -16.57
N PHE A 218 16.90 -2.12 -16.54
CA PHE A 218 15.80 -1.67 -17.40
C PHE A 218 16.20 -1.70 -18.88
N GLY A 219 17.38 -1.17 -19.23
CA GLY A 219 17.90 -1.18 -20.59
C GLY A 219 18.09 -2.60 -21.13
N LEU A 220 18.60 -3.52 -20.32
CA LEU A 220 18.74 -4.93 -20.68
C LEU A 220 17.39 -5.60 -20.92
N PHE A 221 16.39 -5.35 -20.05
CA PHE A 221 15.04 -5.88 -20.20
C PHE A 221 14.33 -5.38 -21.47
N PHE A 222 14.36 -4.08 -21.75
CA PHE A 222 13.73 -3.56 -22.97
C PHE A 222 14.49 -3.96 -24.23
N SER A 223 15.82 -4.07 -24.15
CA SER A 223 16.64 -4.57 -25.25
C SER A 223 16.33 -6.04 -25.55
N SER A 224 16.07 -6.88 -24.54
CA SER A 224 15.67 -8.27 -24.74
C SER A 224 14.26 -8.39 -25.32
N ILE A 225 13.33 -7.52 -24.93
CA ILE A 225 11.99 -7.43 -25.58
C ILE A 225 12.15 -7.07 -27.05
N ILE A 226 12.88 -5.98 -27.37
CA ILE A 226 13.08 -5.54 -28.75
C ILE A 226 13.79 -6.62 -29.58
N ALA A 227 14.81 -7.27 -29.03
CA ALA A 227 15.48 -8.39 -29.68
C ALA A 227 14.52 -9.57 -29.93
N SER A 228 13.62 -9.85 -28.99
CA SER A 228 12.63 -10.92 -29.11
C SER A 228 11.54 -10.60 -30.13
N THR A 229 11.04 -9.36 -30.17
CA THR A 229 10.03 -8.93 -31.16
C THR A 229 10.62 -8.91 -32.55
N THR A 230 11.83 -8.38 -32.72
CA THR A 230 12.53 -8.36 -34.02
C THR A 230 12.88 -9.77 -34.50
N ALA A 231 13.30 -10.66 -33.61
CA ALA A 231 13.52 -12.07 -33.95
C ALA A 231 12.20 -12.78 -34.33
N SER A 232 11.11 -12.48 -33.62
CA SER A 232 9.78 -13.04 -33.90
C SER A 232 9.20 -12.54 -35.22
N ASP A 233 9.36 -11.26 -35.56
CA ASP A 233 8.95 -10.67 -36.83
C ASP A 233 9.76 -11.25 -38.00
N LEU A 234 11.06 -11.46 -37.81
CA LEU A 234 11.90 -12.12 -38.81
C LEU A 234 11.46 -13.57 -39.05
N LEU A 235 11.13 -14.30 -37.99
CA LEU A 235 10.70 -15.69 -38.07
C LEU A 235 9.27 -15.85 -38.64
N SER A 236 8.36 -14.94 -38.28
CA SER A 236 6.97 -14.94 -38.75
C SER A 236 6.84 -14.42 -40.19
N SER A 237 7.74 -13.56 -40.66
CA SER A 237 7.80 -13.17 -42.08
C SER A 237 8.20 -14.32 -43.03
N GLN A 238 8.81 -15.40 -42.50
CA GLN A 238 9.15 -16.61 -43.25
C GLN A 238 8.07 -17.70 -43.23
N LEU A 239 7.11 -17.62 -42.32
CA LEU A 239 6.06 -18.63 -42.12
C LEU A 239 4.70 -17.98 -42.37
N GLN A 240 4.11 -18.22 -43.55
CA GLN A 240 2.69 -17.95 -43.80
C GLN A 240 1.86 -19.02 -43.07
N PRO A 241 1.13 -18.72 -41.98
CA PRO A 241 0.37 -19.75 -41.29
C PRO A 241 -1.11 -19.61 -41.67
N GLU A 242 -1.65 -20.62 -42.35
CA GLU A 242 -3.06 -20.93 -42.12
C GLU A 242 -3.22 -21.27 -40.64
N ARG A 243 -3.92 -20.40 -39.90
CA ARG A 243 -4.19 -20.58 -38.47
C ARG A 243 -4.93 -21.91 -38.27
N THR A 244 -4.24 -22.90 -37.73
CA THR A 244 -4.82 -24.21 -37.45
C THR A 244 -5.48 -24.18 -36.07
N PHE A 245 -6.48 -25.04 -35.81
CA PHE A 245 -7.07 -25.20 -34.48
C PHE A 245 -6.03 -25.46 -33.37
N ALA A 246 -4.92 -26.11 -33.71
CA ALA A 246 -3.76 -26.28 -32.84
C ALA A 246 -3.15 -24.95 -32.36
N ASP A 247 -3.14 -23.91 -33.19
CA ASP A 247 -2.61 -22.59 -32.83
C ASP A 247 -3.48 -21.90 -31.77
N TYR A 248 -4.81 -22.11 -31.82
CA TYR A 248 -5.73 -21.61 -30.82
C TYR A 248 -5.55 -22.33 -29.48
N ILE A 249 -5.46 -23.67 -29.50
CA ILE A 249 -5.19 -24.45 -28.27
C ILE A 249 -3.84 -24.04 -27.67
N LEU A 250 -2.81 -23.88 -28.50
CA LEU A 250 -1.48 -23.47 -28.06
C LEU A 250 -1.54 -22.06 -27.44
N SER A 251 -2.21 -21.11 -28.11
CA SER A 251 -2.40 -19.75 -27.61
C SER A 251 -3.13 -19.71 -26.26
N VAL A 252 -4.22 -20.46 -26.12
CA VAL A 252 -4.98 -20.55 -24.86
C VAL A 252 -4.13 -21.20 -23.77
N SER A 253 -3.38 -22.25 -24.10
CA SER A 253 -2.50 -22.94 -23.15
C SER A 253 -1.38 -22.02 -22.66
N PHE A 254 -0.77 -21.24 -23.56
CA PHE A 254 0.21 -20.21 -23.19
C PHE A 254 -0.42 -19.12 -22.33
N ALA A 255 -1.63 -18.65 -22.65
CA ALA A 255 -2.31 -17.63 -21.85
C ALA A 255 -2.65 -18.13 -20.43
N ILE A 256 -3.08 -19.38 -20.28
CA ILE A 256 -3.32 -20.01 -18.97
C ILE A 256 -2.01 -20.11 -18.20
N LEU A 257 -0.95 -20.60 -18.85
CA LEU A 257 0.37 -20.72 -18.25
C LEU A 257 0.90 -19.37 -17.75
N GLU A 258 0.86 -18.36 -18.62
CA GLU A 258 1.24 -16.99 -18.31
C GLU A 258 0.43 -16.45 -17.13
N THR A 259 -0.89 -16.65 -17.14
CA THR A 259 -1.79 -16.23 -16.06
C THR A 259 -1.42 -16.88 -14.73
N VAL A 260 -1.13 -18.18 -14.70
CA VAL A 260 -0.75 -18.89 -13.48
C VAL A 260 0.59 -18.39 -12.94
N VAL A 261 1.58 -18.22 -13.82
CA VAL A 261 2.90 -17.68 -13.43
C VAL A 261 2.75 -16.28 -12.85
N PHE A 262 2.04 -15.38 -13.54
CA PHE A 262 1.83 -14.02 -13.06
C PHE A 262 1.00 -13.97 -11.78
N ALA A 263 -0.10 -14.72 -11.70
CA ALA A 263 -0.94 -14.73 -10.50
C ALA A 263 -0.15 -15.17 -9.26
N ARG A 264 0.68 -16.21 -9.38
CA ARG A 264 1.48 -16.72 -8.27
C ARG A 264 2.54 -15.71 -7.81
N LEU A 265 3.24 -15.07 -8.75
CA LEU A 265 4.25 -14.05 -8.45
C LEU A 265 3.63 -12.75 -7.92
N LEU A 266 2.44 -12.37 -8.38
CA LEU A 266 1.77 -11.14 -7.95
C LEU A 266 1.12 -11.30 -6.58
N LEU A 267 0.37 -12.39 -6.35
CA LEU A 267 -0.47 -12.51 -5.16
C LEU A 267 0.33 -12.76 -3.88
N LYS A 268 1.38 -13.59 -3.95
CA LYS A 268 2.10 -14.00 -2.74
C LYS A 268 3.27 -13.06 -2.41
N PRO A 269 4.40 -13.04 -3.16
CA PRO A 269 5.55 -12.24 -2.77
C PRO A 269 5.36 -10.73 -2.98
N LEU A 270 4.52 -10.31 -3.94
CA LEU A 270 4.32 -8.87 -4.23
C LEU A 270 3.15 -8.23 -3.48
N LEU A 271 2.20 -9.03 -2.97
CA LEU A 271 1.04 -8.52 -2.23
C LEU A 271 0.97 -9.08 -0.81
N ALA A 272 0.69 -10.37 -0.63
CA ALA A 272 0.41 -10.95 0.68
C ALA A 272 1.55 -10.74 1.69
N GLU A 273 2.78 -11.11 1.35
CA GLU A 273 3.93 -10.98 2.27
C GLU A 273 4.21 -9.51 2.65
N ARG A 274 3.96 -8.59 1.71
CA ARG A 274 4.13 -7.15 1.94
C ARG A 274 2.99 -6.57 2.78
N ASN A 275 1.77 -7.10 2.64
CA ASN A 275 0.63 -6.71 3.46
C ASN A 275 0.90 -6.96 4.94
N ASP A 276 1.56 -8.06 5.30
CA ASP A 276 1.90 -8.36 6.71
C ASP A 276 2.83 -7.28 7.29
N ILE A 277 3.87 -6.91 6.56
CA ILE A 277 4.83 -5.87 7.00
C ILE A 277 4.19 -4.49 7.08
N LEU A 278 3.36 -4.14 6.08
CA LEU A 278 2.63 -2.88 6.06
C LEU A 278 1.59 -2.81 7.19
N ALA A 279 0.84 -3.89 7.42
CA ALA A 279 -0.14 -3.97 8.50
C ALA A 279 0.53 -3.88 9.87
N LYS A 280 1.68 -4.55 10.07
CA LYS A 280 2.50 -4.41 11.28
C LYS A 280 2.95 -2.97 11.51
N SER A 281 3.46 -2.31 10.47
CA SER A 281 3.87 -0.91 10.55
C SER A 281 2.73 0.02 10.95
N ILE A 282 1.53 -0.20 10.42
CA ILE A 282 0.31 0.55 10.81
C ILE A 282 -0.06 0.27 12.27
N LEU A 283 -0.09 -1.01 12.68
CA LEU A 283 -0.44 -1.40 14.03
C LEU A 283 0.52 -0.82 15.07
N ASP A 284 1.83 -0.81 14.78
CA ASP A 284 2.83 -0.24 15.67
C ASP A 284 2.65 1.26 15.87
N GLN A 285 2.24 1.99 14.82
CA GLN A 285 1.83 3.40 14.95
C GLN A 285 0.54 3.55 15.78
N CYS A 286 -0.45 2.68 15.57
CA CYS A 286 -1.67 2.69 16.36
C CYS A 286 -1.40 2.45 17.86
N LYS A 287 -0.47 1.55 18.20
CA LYS A 287 -0.07 1.29 19.60
C LYS A 287 0.51 2.55 20.25
N ILE A 288 1.34 3.31 19.55
CA ILE A 288 1.89 4.59 20.02
C ILE A 288 0.75 5.54 20.41
N TYR A 289 -0.23 5.74 19.54
CA TYR A 289 -1.32 6.69 19.78
C TYR A 289 -2.38 6.22 20.78
N SER A 290 -2.58 4.91 20.95
CA SER A 290 -3.48 4.38 21.99
C SER A 290 -2.97 4.63 23.40
N THR A 291 -1.66 4.53 23.57
CA THR A 291 -1.01 4.69 24.88
C THR A 291 -1.05 6.15 25.31
N THR A 292 -0.77 7.07 24.39
CA THR A 292 -0.80 8.52 24.63
C THR A 292 -2.19 9.02 25.03
N ALA A 293 -3.26 8.45 24.46
CA ALA A 293 -4.64 8.81 24.82
C ALA A 293 -5.05 8.40 26.25
N THR A 294 -4.44 7.36 26.79
CA THR A 294 -4.79 6.82 28.12
C THR A 294 -4.11 7.60 29.26
N THR A 295 -3.00 8.30 28.96
CA THR A 295 -2.22 9.09 29.93
C THR A 295 -2.74 10.52 30.19
N ASN A 296 -3.85 10.95 29.58
CA ASN A 296 -4.42 12.29 29.77
C ASN A 296 -5.10 12.53 31.15
N GLY A 297 -4.64 11.84 32.20
CA GLY A 297 -5.00 12.08 33.60
C GLY A 297 -4.01 12.95 34.38
N GLY A 298 -2.91 13.40 33.79
CA GLY A 298 -1.97 14.29 34.49
C GLY A 298 -0.71 14.57 33.70
N ASN A 299 -0.53 15.85 33.36
CA ASN A 299 0.74 16.57 33.18
C ASN A 299 1.99 15.69 32.92
N ASP A 300 2.30 15.34 31.67
CA ASP A 300 3.65 14.86 31.31
C ASP A 300 3.92 14.91 29.79
N ASN A 301 4.66 15.93 29.36
CA ASN A 301 5.22 16.03 28.00
C ASN A 301 6.36 15.02 27.72
N ASN A 302 6.64 14.09 28.65
CA ASN A 302 7.83 13.23 28.62
C ASN A 302 7.52 11.72 28.64
N ASN A 303 6.27 11.29 28.81
CA ASN A 303 5.95 9.87 29.05
C ASN A 303 5.91 9.00 27.80
N TRP A 304 5.42 9.53 26.66
CA TRP A 304 5.34 8.75 25.43
C TRP A 304 6.75 8.44 24.85
N PHE A 305 7.69 9.39 24.97
CA PHE A 305 9.09 9.22 24.58
C PHE A 305 9.79 8.16 25.44
N GLN A 306 9.62 8.18 26.77
CA GLN A 306 10.24 7.17 27.65
C GLN A 306 9.67 5.75 27.45
N GLN A 307 8.38 5.63 27.09
CA GLN A 307 7.78 4.34 26.73
C GLN A 307 8.27 3.83 25.37
N PHE A 308 8.50 4.71 24.40
CA PHE A 308 9.09 4.38 23.11
C PHE A 308 10.48 3.74 23.27
N PHE A 309 11.37 4.32 24.08
CA PHE A 309 12.69 3.71 24.38
C PHE A 309 12.59 2.40 25.19
N LYS A 310 11.53 2.20 25.99
CA LYS A 310 11.29 0.93 26.69
C LYS A 310 10.86 -0.20 25.75
N LEU A 311 10.06 0.10 24.73
CA LEU A 311 9.68 -0.87 23.69
C LEU A 311 10.92 -1.33 22.89
N ASP A 312 11.80 -0.39 22.56
CA ASP A 312 13.04 -0.66 21.81
C ASP A 312 14.07 -1.48 22.63
N SER A 313 14.03 -1.39 23.97
CA SER A 313 14.98 -2.10 24.84
C SER A 313 14.72 -3.61 25.00
N LYS A 314 13.55 -4.12 24.58
CA LYS A 314 13.13 -5.51 24.84
C LYS A 314 13.22 -6.46 23.64
N SER A 315 13.65 -6.00 22.45
CA SER A 315 13.72 -6.83 21.22
C SER A 315 15.14 -7.14 20.73
N ARG A 316 16.20 -6.83 21.49
CA ARG A 316 17.58 -7.17 21.09
C ARG A 316 17.91 -8.66 21.29
N THR A 317 17.37 -9.52 20.44
CA THR A 317 18.00 -10.78 19.97
C THR A 317 17.21 -11.37 18.80
N SER A 318 17.35 -10.82 17.58
CA SER A 318 17.34 -11.53 16.29
C SER A 318 17.24 -10.54 15.13
N ASP A 319 18.12 -10.67 14.13
CA ASP A 319 18.20 -9.89 12.88
C ASP A 319 16.97 -9.98 11.94
N SER A 320 15.78 -10.24 12.46
CA SER A 320 14.55 -10.49 11.69
C SER A 320 13.33 -9.68 12.14
N ASP A 321 13.45 -8.78 13.11
CA ASP A 321 12.35 -7.92 13.54
C ASP A 321 12.55 -6.50 12.96
N PRO A 322 11.71 -6.02 12.01
CA PRO A 322 11.88 -4.68 11.47
C PRO A 322 11.50 -3.68 12.55
N SER A 323 12.50 -3.11 13.21
CA SER A 323 12.36 -1.86 13.94
C SER A 323 11.68 -0.82 13.04
N ILE A 324 10.75 -0.04 13.58
CA ILE A 324 10.04 1.02 12.85
C ILE A 324 11.06 1.91 12.14
N THR A 325 10.98 1.97 10.81
CA THR A 325 11.90 2.74 9.99
C THR A 325 11.24 4.04 9.57
N TYR A 326 11.81 5.17 9.98
CA TYR A 326 11.32 6.49 9.63
C TYR A 326 12.03 7.03 8.39
N VAL A 327 11.37 7.93 7.67
CA VAL A 327 12.06 8.81 6.72
C VAL A 327 13.13 9.60 7.50
N PRO A 328 14.36 9.78 6.98
CA PRO A 328 15.39 10.54 7.67
C PRO A 328 14.91 11.92 8.14
N GLY A 329 15.16 12.26 9.40
CA GLY A 329 14.69 13.51 10.03
C GLY A 329 13.20 13.53 10.39
N CYS A 330 12.49 12.42 10.23
CA CYS A 330 11.04 12.32 10.46
C CYS A 330 10.68 11.44 11.67
N SER A 331 11.64 11.23 12.57
CA SER A 331 11.39 10.44 13.76
C SER A 331 10.47 11.19 14.73
N PRO A 332 9.72 10.49 15.59
CA PRO A 332 8.87 11.14 16.58
C PRO A 332 9.67 12.03 17.55
N SER A 333 10.95 11.72 17.79
CA SER A 333 11.87 12.56 18.58
C SER A 333 12.16 13.93 17.96
N GLU A 334 11.97 14.08 16.65
CA GLU A 334 12.24 15.29 15.89
C GLU A 334 10.96 16.05 15.51
N MET A 335 9.79 15.45 15.78
CA MET A 335 8.50 15.89 15.23
C MET A 335 7.43 16.06 16.31
N ASN A 336 6.37 16.81 15.97
CA ASN A 336 5.22 17.01 16.86
C ASN A 336 4.33 15.76 16.85
N GLY A 337 4.76 14.67 17.49
CA GLY A 337 3.98 13.43 17.64
C GLY A 337 2.80 13.52 18.63
N GLY A 338 2.41 14.73 19.06
CA GLY A 338 1.41 14.97 20.11
C GLY A 338 -0.05 14.78 19.67
N VAL A 339 -0.89 14.52 20.68
CA VAL A 339 -2.36 14.33 20.61
C VAL A 339 -3.04 15.50 19.89
N GLY A 340 -4.05 15.21 19.08
CA GLY A 340 -4.85 16.25 18.42
C GLY A 340 -5.48 17.22 19.42
N GLU A 341 -5.65 18.48 19.00
CA GLU A 341 -6.38 19.47 19.78
C GLU A 341 -7.82 19.00 20.04
N GLY A 342 -8.30 19.16 21.28
CA GLY A 342 -9.67 18.78 21.66
C GLY A 342 -9.85 17.38 22.23
N GLY A 343 -8.78 16.60 22.42
CA GLY A 343 -8.85 15.27 23.05
C GLY A 343 -9.34 14.15 22.12
N GLU A 344 -9.55 14.44 20.84
CA GLU A 344 -9.76 13.42 19.82
C GLU A 344 -8.46 12.66 19.54
N ARG A 345 -8.58 11.35 19.31
CA ARG A 345 -7.41 10.51 19.00
C ARG A 345 -6.90 10.84 17.60
N PRO A 346 -5.57 10.99 17.43
CA PRO A 346 -5.01 11.24 16.11
C PRO A 346 -5.24 10.05 15.17
N VAL A 347 -5.35 10.35 13.89
CA VAL A 347 -5.59 9.41 12.80
C VAL A 347 -4.26 8.92 12.25
N VAL A 348 -4.12 7.61 12.09
CA VAL A 348 -3.00 6.97 11.40
C VAL A 348 -3.36 6.82 9.93
N VAL A 349 -2.58 7.41 9.03
CA VAL A 349 -2.83 7.36 7.58
C VAL A 349 -1.80 6.47 6.92
N ALA A 350 -2.22 5.60 6.01
CA ALA A 350 -1.31 4.82 5.18
C ALA A 350 -1.57 5.09 3.70
N VAL A 351 -0.53 5.45 2.96
CA VAL A 351 -0.55 5.69 1.51
C VAL A 351 0.11 4.51 0.80
N LEU A 352 -0.72 3.75 0.09
CA LEU A 352 -0.35 2.45 -0.49
C LEU A 352 -1.07 2.21 -1.82
N GLY A 353 -0.55 1.31 -2.62
CA GLY A 353 -1.16 0.84 -3.85
C GLY A 353 -2.51 0.18 -3.55
N MET A 354 -3.52 0.45 -4.38
CA MET A 354 -4.89 -0.04 -4.15
C MET A 354 -4.99 -1.55 -3.91
N ALA A 355 -4.08 -2.35 -4.50
CA ALA A 355 -4.06 -3.80 -4.33
C ALA A 355 -3.75 -4.26 -2.88
N HIS A 356 -3.12 -3.41 -2.06
CA HIS A 356 -2.76 -3.72 -0.68
C HIS A 356 -3.89 -3.42 0.31
N CYS A 357 -4.79 -2.47 0.01
CA CYS A 357 -5.76 -1.94 0.98
C CYS A 357 -6.64 -3.01 1.61
N ASN A 358 -7.19 -3.92 0.79
CA ASN A 358 -8.11 -4.95 1.26
C ASN A 358 -7.42 -5.96 2.17
N GLY A 359 -6.24 -6.45 1.77
CA GLY A 359 -5.47 -7.39 2.57
C GLY A 359 -5.02 -6.80 3.89
N ILE A 360 -4.52 -5.56 3.90
CA ILE A 360 -4.12 -4.86 5.13
C ILE A 360 -5.31 -4.64 6.07
N MET A 361 -6.43 -4.12 5.58
CA MET A 361 -7.63 -3.92 6.41
C MET A 361 -8.10 -5.25 6.99
N LYS A 362 -8.07 -6.33 6.20
CA LYS A 362 -8.43 -7.68 6.64
C LYS A 362 -7.52 -8.16 7.77
N LEU A 363 -6.19 -8.09 7.59
CA LEU A 363 -5.22 -8.50 8.60
C LEU A 363 -5.41 -7.75 9.93
N LEU A 364 -5.60 -6.43 9.87
CA LEU A 364 -5.79 -5.59 11.05
C LEU A 364 -7.12 -5.87 11.77
N LYS A 365 -8.22 -6.03 11.02
CA LYS A 365 -9.54 -6.30 11.62
C LYS A 365 -9.67 -7.72 12.17
N GLU A 366 -9.05 -8.69 11.51
CA GLU A 366 -9.02 -10.09 11.96
C GLU A 366 -7.94 -10.35 13.03
N GLN A 367 -7.16 -9.33 13.39
CA GLN A 367 -6.08 -9.40 14.39
C GLN A 367 -5.04 -10.49 14.07
N LYS A 368 -4.62 -10.55 12.81
CA LYS A 368 -3.66 -11.52 12.28
C LYS A 368 -2.24 -10.96 12.10
N VAL A 369 -1.94 -9.83 12.76
CA VAL A 369 -0.69 -9.07 12.63
C VAL A 369 0.20 -9.27 13.85
#